data_AF-A0A3A8ZV74-F1
#
_entry.id   AF-A0A3A8ZV74-F1
#
_cell.length_a   1.000
_cell.length_b   1.000
_cell.length_c   1.000
_cell.angle_alpha   90.00
_cell.angle_beta   90.00
_cell.angle_gamma   90.00
#
_symmetry.space_group_name_H-M   'P 1'
#
loop_
_entity.id
_entity.type
_entity.pdbx_description
1 polymer ?
#
loop_
_entity_poly.entity_id
_entity_poly.type
_entity_poly.pdbx_seq_one_letter_code
_entity_poly.pdbx_strand_id
1 'polypeptide(L)'
;MYFLLFALLLIAVLGCILFQCRRKKIICRIKEMDCCAKCTLLDELVYPFGYRFHCDHGFFSSTVDAPQRRAGYAWLYDYMAPRFQMVFDSLPVYFDYRGRTWLIEFWKGQYGINTGAEIGVYHADGIIPESDYKTTWFTCAEDHEMLDCSFQLCKRGSECICNSDRHWWLTAFLVGCFSKPSALTMESCISFPNREMLCAFVDGLKRTGYPDDCLSVRGLTVCFVFHRDSTRYNLMTRFWRSFSQWKNKLFCKLYLWVTRPFFCTEDRILYLYYYLPAAFRKLLRLRRFHKRCHRRYSRRHWQ
;
A
#
# COMPACT_ATOMS: atom_id res chain seq x y z
N MET A 1 21.28 -0.91 -49.30
CA MET A 1 21.39 -1.39 -47.90
C MET A 1 22.15 -0.42 -46.98
N TYR A 2 23.36 0.03 -47.33
CA TYR A 2 24.17 0.92 -46.46
C TYR A 2 23.54 2.30 -46.18
N PHE A 3 22.91 2.93 -47.18
CA PHE A 3 22.21 4.21 -46.98
C PHE A 3 21.03 4.12 -46.00
N LEU A 4 20.26 3.03 -46.06
CA LEU A 4 19.16 2.78 -45.13
C LEU A 4 19.69 2.61 -43.70
N LEU A 5 20.78 1.85 -43.54
CA LEU A 5 21.40 1.60 -42.25
C LEU A 5 22.00 2.87 -41.64
N PHE A 6 22.63 3.71 -42.47
CA PHE A 6 23.12 5.03 -42.07
C PHE A 6 21.99 5.98 -41.68
N ALA A 7 20.90 6.04 -42.45
CA ALA A 7 19.73 6.86 -42.12
C ALA A 7 19.08 6.42 -40.80
N LEU A 8 18.94 5.10 -40.58
CA LEU A 8 18.45 4.55 -39.32
C LEU A 8 19.35 4.91 -38.13
N LEU A 9 20.67 4.87 -38.32
CA LEU A 9 21.64 5.24 -37.29
C LEU A 9 21.55 6.74 -36.96
N LEU A 10 21.42 7.60 -37.98
CA LEU A 10 21.29 9.04 -37.81
C LEU A 10 19.98 9.42 -37.11
N ILE A 11 18.87 8.76 -37.45
CA ILE A 11 17.58 8.86 -36.73
C ILE A 11 17.73 8.41 -35.27
N ALA A 12 18.42 7.30 -35.01
CA ALA A 12 18.65 6.81 -33.66
C ALA A 12 19.50 7.80 -32.82
N VAL A 13 20.54 8.39 -33.41
CA VAL A 13 21.38 9.41 -32.76
C VAL A 13 20.58 10.67 -32.45
N LEU A 14 19.82 11.20 -33.42
CA LEU A 14 18.91 12.34 -33.20
C LEU A 14 17.89 12.02 -32.10
N GLY A 15 17.29 10.83 -32.13
CA GLY A 15 16.38 10.34 -31.10
C GLY A 15 17.03 10.33 -29.71
N CYS A 16 18.27 9.83 -29.60
CA CYS A 16 19.05 9.85 -28.36
C CYS A 16 19.32 11.28 -27.86
N ILE A 17 19.71 12.21 -28.74
CA ILE A 17 19.96 13.61 -28.37
C ILE A 17 18.67 14.26 -27.86
N LEU A 18 17.57 14.15 -28.61
CA LEU A 18 16.27 14.69 -28.22
C LEU A 18 15.81 14.12 -26.87
N PHE A 19 16.03 12.82 -26.64
CA PHE A 19 15.73 12.15 -25.39
C PHE A 19 16.55 12.68 -24.22
N GLN A 20 17.86 12.89 -24.39
CA GLN A 20 18.72 13.49 -23.37
C GLN A 20 18.35 14.95 -23.09
N CYS A 21 18.02 15.73 -24.11
CA CYS A 21 17.55 17.10 -23.97
C CYS A 21 16.23 17.16 -23.19
N ARG A 22 15.24 16.32 -23.55
CA ARG A 22 13.98 16.19 -22.80
C ARG A 22 14.23 15.82 -21.35
N ARG A 23 15.12 14.85 -21.10
CA ARG A 23 15.49 14.42 -19.75
C ARG A 23 16.06 15.57 -18.93
N LYS A 24 17.02 16.33 -19.48
CA LYS A 24 17.60 17.50 -18.80
C LYS A 24 16.55 18.57 -18.50
N LYS A 25 15.65 18.88 -19.45
CA LYS A 25 14.55 19.85 -19.26
C LYS A 25 13.63 19.44 -18.11
N ILE A 26 13.25 18.16 -18.01
CA ILE A 26 12.43 17.66 -16.90
C ILE A 26 13.16 17.80 -15.57
N ILE A 27 14.47 17.49 -15.55
CA ILE A 27 15.26 17.61 -14.32
C ILE A 27 15.32 19.05 -13.85
N CYS A 28 15.61 20.02 -14.72
CA CYS A 28 15.63 21.44 -14.37
C CYS A 28 14.26 21.89 -13.86
N ARG A 29 13.18 21.55 -14.58
CA ARG A 29 11.81 21.88 -14.17
C ARG A 29 11.51 21.43 -12.74
N ILE A 30 11.84 20.18 -12.38
CA ILE A 30 11.55 19.66 -11.03
C ILE A 30 12.42 20.36 -9.98
N LYS A 31 13.69 20.67 -10.29
CA LYS A 31 14.57 21.39 -9.37
C LYS A 31 14.12 22.83 -9.11
N GLU A 32 13.50 23.46 -10.09
CA GLU A 32 12.98 24.83 -10.00
C GLU A 32 11.62 24.90 -9.31
N MET A 33 10.92 23.77 -9.13
CA MET A 33 9.66 23.73 -8.40
C MET A 33 9.88 23.92 -6.90
N ASP A 34 9.03 24.75 -6.29
CA ASP A 34 8.91 24.87 -4.84
C ASP A 34 8.40 23.56 -4.19
N CYS A 35 8.78 23.33 -2.93
CA CYS A 35 8.40 22.14 -2.18
C CYS A 35 6.87 22.01 -2.01
N CYS A 36 6.17 23.11 -1.71
CA CYS A 36 4.73 23.11 -1.57
C CYS A 36 4.06 22.80 -2.92
N ALA A 37 4.54 23.40 -4.00
CA ALA A 37 4.04 23.14 -5.35
C ALA A 37 4.23 21.66 -5.77
N LYS A 38 5.36 21.04 -5.42
CA LYS A 38 5.58 19.60 -5.64
C LYS A 38 4.58 18.76 -4.85
N CYS A 39 4.34 19.14 -3.60
CA CYS A 39 3.46 18.44 -2.69
C CYS A 39 2.01 18.45 -3.20
N THR A 40 1.47 19.64 -3.47
CA THR A 40 0.12 19.83 -4.01
C THR A 40 -0.05 19.09 -5.33
N LEU A 41 0.89 19.23 -6.26
CA LEU A 41 0.80 18.54 -7.54
C LEU A 41 0.79 17.01 -7.38
N LEU A 42 1.63 16.46 -6.50
CA LEU A 42 1.64 15.02 -6.26
C LEU A 42 0.32 14.55 -5.67
N ASP A 43 -0.20 15.27 -4.67
CA ASP A 43 -1.45 14.94 -4.02
C ASP A 43 -2.61 14.91 -5.02
N GLU A 44 -2.73 15.95 -5.86
CA GLU A 44 -3.71 16.02 -6.95
C GLU A 44 -3.58 14.86 -7.94
N LEU A 45 -2.35 14.44 -8.27
CA LEU A 45 -2.12 13.34 -9.20
C LEU A 45 -2.50 11.97 -8.62
N VAL A 46 -2.38 11.80 -7.29
CA VAL A 46 -2.62 10.52 -6.63
C VAL A 46 -4.04 10.37 -6.06
N TYR A 47 -4.71 11.49 -5.76
CA TYR A 47 -6.08 11.53 -5.24
C TYR A 47 -7.08 10.68 -6.04
N PRO A 48 -7.12 10.71 -7.39
CA PRO A 48 -8.06 9.89 -8.16
C PRO A 48 -7.86 8.38 -7.98
N PHE A 49 -6.71 7.95 -7.48
CA PHE A 49 -6.38 6.56 -7.18
C PHE A 49 -6.71 6.17 -5.72
N GLY A 50 -7.23 7.10 -4.93
CA GLY A 50 -7.60 6.90 -3.52
C GLY A 50 -6.41 6.98 -2.58
N TYR A 51 -5.42 7.82 -2.91
CA TYR A 51 -4.24 8.05 -2.06
C TYR A 51 -4.02 9.55 -1.83
N ARG A 52 -3.33 9.86 -0.75
CA ARG A 52 -2.73 11.16 -0.43
C ARG A 52 -1.23 11.01 -0.26
N PHE A 53 -0.46 12.05 -0.53
CA PHE A 53 1.01 12.02 -0.37
C PHE A 53 1.45 12.88 0.81
N HIS A 54 2.20 12.28 1.74
CA HIS A 54 2.76 12.97 2.90
C HIS A 54 4.19 13.44 2.59
N CYS A 55 4.34 14.72 2.25
CA CYS A 55 5.63 15.27 1.81
C CYS A 55 6.70 15.29 2.91
N ASP A 56 6.32 15.54 4.16
CA ASP A 56 7.26 15.60 5.28
C ASP A 56 8.00 14.27 5.53
N HIS A 57 7.38 13.17 5.13
CA HIS A 57 7.87 11.81 5.39
C HIS A 57 8.02 10.96 4.12
N GLY A 58 7.63 11.49 2.96
CA GLY A 58 7.81 10.88 1.65
C GLY A 58 7.06 9.55 1.42
N PHE A 59 5.85 9.38 1.95
CA PHE A 59 5.03 8.16 1.79
C PHE A 59 3.60 8.43 1.29
N PHE A 60 2.97 7.41 0.72
CA PHE A 60 1.56 7.44 0.32
C PHE A 60 0.66 6.83 1.40
N SER A 61 -0.41 7.51 1.75
CA SER A 61 -1.52 6.97 2.55
C SER A 61 -2.76 6.88 1.69
N SER A 62 -3.70 6.04 2.07
CA SER A 62 -5.05 5.95 1.51
C SER A 62 -5.88 7.18 1.92
N THR A 63 -6.90 7.49 1.11
CA THR A 63 -7.97 8.42 1.47
C THR A 63 -9.21 7.66 1.95
N VAL A 64 -10.04 8.31 2.78
CA VAL A 64 -11.27 7.70 3.31
C VAL A 64 -12.26 7.39 2.19
N ASP A 65 -12.30 8.22 1.14
CA ASP A 65 -13.15 8.09 -0.03
C ASP A 65 -12.54 7.19 -1.14
N ALA A 66 -11.45 6.47 -0.83
CA ALA A 66 -10.75 5.66 -1.81
C ALA A 66 -11.73 4.71 -2.54
N PRO A 67 -11.67 4.62 -3.89
CA PRO A 67 -12.58 3.77 -4.68
C PRO A 67 -12.56 2.28 -4.29
N GLN A 68 -11.52 1.86 -3.57
CA GLN A 68 -11.30 0.55 -2.97
C GLN A 68 -12.41 0.20 -1.97
N ARG A 69 -13.04 1.18 -1.31
CA ARG A 69 -14.12 0.95 -0.34
C ARG A 69 -15.29 0.16 -0.90
N ARG A 70 -15.60 0.35 -2.18
CA ARG A 70 -16.69 -0.36 -2.89
C ARG A 70 -16.39 -1.82 -3.19
N ALA A 71 -15.14 -2.24 -3.03
CA ALA A 71 -14.68 -3.58 -3.34
C ALA A 71 -14.61 -4.49 -2.12
N GLY A 72 -14.92 -4.02 -0.90
CA GLY A 72 -14.91 -4.84 0.31
C GLY A 72 -13.60 -5.62 0.52
N TYR A 73 -13.69 -6.70 1.28
CA TYR A 73 -12.61 -7.65 1.50
C TYR A 73 -13.09 -9.10 1.42
N ALA A 74 -12.23 -9.96 0.88
CA ALA A 74 -12.36 -11.41 0.95
C ALA A 74 -10.96 -12.03 1.04
N TRP A 75 -10.83 -13.13 1.79
CA TRP A 75 -9.57 -13.86 1.99
C TRP A 75 -8.84 -14.24 0.68
N LEU A 76 -9.59 -14.39 -0.42
CA LEU A 76 -9.05 -14.64 -1.75
C LEU A 76 -8.03 -13.56 -2.18
N TYR A 77 -8.17 -12.33 -1.71
CA TYR A 77 -7.22 -11.24 -2.02
C TYR A 77 -5.83 -11.54 -1.49
N ASP A 78 -5.72 -11.98 -0.24
CA ASP A 78 -4.47 -12.38 0.39
C ASP A 78 -3.84 -13.59 -0.28
N TYR A 79 -4.66 -14.61 -0.60
CA TYR A 79 -4.18 -15.79 -1.32
C TYR A 79 -3.59 -15.46 -2.69
N MET A 80 -4.17 -14.47 -3.37
CA MET A 80 -3.78 -14.09 -4.73
C MET A 80 -2.72 -12.98 -4.76
N ALA A 81 -2.48 -12.27 -3.66
CA ALA A 81 -1.53 -11.17 -3.55
C ALA A 81 -0.15 -11.45 -4.15
N PRO A 82 0.49 -12.64 -3.92
CA PRO A 82 1.79 -12.95 -4.50
C PRO A 82 1.79 -12.95 -6.03
N ARG A 83 0.67 -13.29 -6.69
CA ARG A 83 0.55 -13.26 -8.16
C ARG A 83 0.48 -11.84 -8.72
N PHE A 84 0.15 -10.88 -7.86
CA PHE A 84 0.07 -9.44 -8.17
C PHE A 84 1.26 -8.64 -7.64
N GLN A 85 2.38 -9.32 -7.34
CA GLN A 85 3.61 -8.71 -6.84
C GLN A 85 3.48 -8.11 -5.43
N MET A 86 2.45 -8.50 -4.68
CA MET A 86 2.27 -8.13 -3.28
C MET A 86 2.69 -9.32 -2.43
N VAL A 87 3.71 -9.14 -1.60
CA VAL A 87 4.24 -10.16 -0.71
C VAL A 87 4.32 -9.53 0.67
N PHE A 88 3.32 -9.84 1.48
CA PHE A 88 3.16 -9.33 2.84
C PHE A 88 2.86 -10.46 3.81
N ASP A 89 2.99 -10.13 5.09
CA ASP A 89 2.52 -10.89 6.23
C ASP A 89 1.17 -10.29 6.63
N SER A 90 0.14 -11.12 6.85
CA SER A 90 -1.18 -10.68 7.30
C SER A 90 -1.53 -11.24 8.67
N LEU A 91 -2.33 -10.50 9.43
CA LEU A 91 -2.90 -10.89 10.72
C LEU A 91 -4.38 -10.52 10.73
N PRO A 92 -5.28 -11.43 10.33
CA PRO A 92 -6.72 -11.21 10.43
C PRO A 92 -7.20 -11.49 11.86
N VAL A 93 -7.95 -10.54 12.43
CA VAL A 93 -8.56 -10.65 13.76
C VAL A 93 -10.08 -10.61 13.63
N TYR A 94 -10.72 -11.76 13.86
CA TYR A 94 -12.17 -11.90 13.83
C TYR A 94 -12.77 -11.81 15.23
N PHE A 95 -13.85 -11.05 15.38
CA PHE A 95 -14.57 -10.92 16.64
C PHE A 95 -16.02 -10.53 16.41
N ASP A 96 -16.90 -10.92 17.33
CA ASP A 96 -18.33 -10.63 17.23
C ASP A 96 -18.68 -9.42 18.09
N TYR A 97 -19.44 -8.49 17.53
CA TYR A 97 -19.86 -7.29 18.22
C TYR A 97 -21.20 -6.79 17.67
N ARG A 98 -22.18 -6.61 18.58
CA ARG A 98 -23.54 -6.14 18.27
C ARG A 98 -24.21 -6.87 17.11
N GLY A 99 -24.12 -8.21 17.10
CA GLY A 99 -24.80 -9.05 16.11
C GLY A 99 -24.12 -9.09 14.74
N ARG A 100 -22.89 -8.56 14.61
CA ARG A 100 -22.06 -8.64 13.41
C ARG A 100 -20.71 -9.28 13.73
N THR A 101 -20.16 -10.02 12.77
CA THR A 101 -18.76 -10.43 12.81
C THR A 101 -17.89 -9.35 12.17
N TRP A 102 -16.97 -8.81 12.96
CA TRP A 102 -15.98 -7.85 12.54
C TRP A 102 -14.69 -8.56 12.16
N LEU A 103 -13.98 -7.96 11.20
CA LEU A 103 -12.65 -8.35 10.77
C LEU A 103 -11.78 -7.10 10.77
N ILE A 104 -10.81 -7.05 11.66
CA ILE A 104 -9.71 -6.09 11.58
C ILE A 104 -8.47 -6.84 11.13
N GLU A 105 -7.89 -6.42 10.01
CA GLU A 105 -6.74 -7.10 9.42
C GLU A 105 -5.55 -6.15 9.28
N PHE A 106 -4.38 -6.67 9.69
CA PHE A 106 -3.13 -5.95 9.64
C PHE A 106 -2.23 -6.56 8.58
N TRP A 107 -1.65 -5.73 7.73
CA TRP A 107 -0.70 -6.17 6.71
C TRP A 107 0.62 -5.43 6.83
N LYS A 108 1.73 -6.14 6.65
CA LYS A 108 3.06 -5.51 6.49
C LYS A 108 3.89 -6.24 5.44
N GLY A 109 4.52 -5.50 4.52
CA GLY A 109 5.30 -6.17 3.48
C GLY A 109 5.71 -5.31 2.29
N GLN A 110 5.83 -5.99 1.16
CA GLN A 110 6.24 -5.43 -0.13
C GLN A 110 5.07 -5.45 -1.10
N TYR A 111 4.69 -4.28 -1.60
CA TYR A 111 3.61 -4.03 -2.55
C TYR A 111 4.21 -3.55 -3.87
N GLY A 112 4.66 -4.49 -4.71
CA GLY A 112 5.39 -4.16 -5.93
C GLY A 112 6.72 -3.47 -5.62
N ILE A 113 6.88 -2.21 -6.04
CA ILE A 113 8.08 -1.43 -5.70
C ILE A 113 7.97 -0.69 -4.36
N ASN A 114 6.88 -0.88 -3.63
CA ASN A 114 6.61 -0.18 -2.39
C ASN A 114 6.84 -1.10 -1.19
N THR A 115 7.47 -0.62 -0.12
CA THR A 115 7.36 -1.24 1.21
C THR A 115 6.20 -0.56 1.93
N GLY A 116 5.38 -1.28 2.69
CA GLY A 116 4.31 -0.62 3.41
C GLY A 116 3.62 -1.48 4.46
N ALA A 117 2.64 -0.86 5.11
CA ALA A 117 1.74 -1.49 6.06
C ALA A 117 0.33 -0.92 5.94
N GLU A 118 -0.64 -1.71 6.38
CA GLU A 118 -2.06 -1.43 6.26
C GLU A 118 -2.81 -1.93 7.50
N ILE A 119 -3.85 -1.20 7.91
CA ILE A 119 -4.89 -1.65 8.86
C ILE A 119 -6.22 -1.49 8.15
N GLY A 120 -6.93 -2.60 7.95
CA GLY A 120 -8.28 -2.60 7.39
C GLY A 120 -9.33 -2.99 8.43
N VAL A 121 -10.45 -2.29 8.44
CA VAL A 121 -11.59 -2.48 9.33
C VAL A 121 -12.81 -2.83 8.48
N TYR A 122 -13.32 -4.04 8.70
CA TYR A 122 -14.42 -4.61 7.95
C TYR A 122 -15.41 -5.30 8.89
N HIS A 123 -16.61 -5.56 8.39
CA HIS A 123 -17.59 -6.40 9.06
C HIS A 123 -18.45 -7.15 8.04
N ALA A 124 -19.12 -8.20 8.49
CA ALA A 124 -20.18 -8.86 7.74
C ALA A 124 -21.50 -8.69 8.51
N ASP A 125 -22.62 -8.71 7.80
CA ASP A 125 -23.93 -8.70 8.44
C ASP A 125 -24.22 -10.08 9.05
N GLY A 126 -24.57 -10.09 10.34
CA GLY A 126 -24.77 -11.32 11.10
C GLY A 126 -23.50 -11.90 11.71
N ILE A 127 -23.69 -12.93 12.53
CA ILE A 127 -22.61 -13.70 13.14
C ILE A 127 -22.20 -14.82 12.18
N ILE A 128 -20.94 -14.80 11.77
CA ILE A 128 -20.37 -15.71 10.78
C ILE A 128 -19.63 -16.85 11.51
N PRO A 129 -19.92 -18.11 11.21
CA PRO A 129 -19.15 -19.24 11.73
C PRO A 129 -17.69 -19.20 11.27
N GLU A 130 -16.75 -19.63 12.12
CA GLU A 130 -15.31 -19.62 11.80
C GLU A 130 -14.96 -20.43 10.53
N SER A 131 -15.73 -21.46 10.21
CA SER A 131 -15.57 -22.26 8.98
C SER A 131 -15.72 -21.43 7.70
N ASP A 132 -16.50 -20.36 7.77
CA ASP A 132 -16.95 -19.59 6.62
C ASP A 132 -16.18 -18.28 6.47
N TYR A 133 -15.30 -17.92 7.40
CA TYR A 133 -14.49 -16.70 7.34
C TYR A 133 -13.73 -16.51 6.01
N LYS A 134 -13.28 -17.61 5.38
CA LYS A 134 -12.52 -17.54 4.12
C LYS A 134 -13.38 -17.38 2.88
N THR A 135 -14.68 -17.69 2.97
CA THR A 135 -15.63 -17.63 1.86
C THR A 135 -16.57 -16.43 1.99
N THR A 136 -16.75 -15.91 3.20
CA THR A 136 -17.58 -14.74 3.47
C THR A 136 -16.95 -13.46 2.94
N TRP A 137 -17.83 -12.59 2.43
CA TRP A 137 -17.51 -11.24 2.01
C TRP A 137 -17.67 -10.28 3.19
N PHE A 138 -16.63 -9.48 3.45
CA PHE A 138 -16.66 -8.45 4.49
C PHE A 138 -16.73 -7.07 3.83
N THR A 139 -17.70 -6.26 4.26
CA THR A 139 -17.86 -4.87 3.83
C THR A 139 -16.94 -3.96 4.63
N CYS A 140 -16.44 -2.90 4.00
CA CYS A 140 -15.64 -1.89 4.68
C CYS A 140 -16.50 -1.13 5.69
N ALA A 141 -15.92 -0.78 6.84
CA ALA A 141 -16.62 0.02 7.86
C ALA A 141 -17.19 1.34 7.29
N GLU A 142 -18.39 1.69 7.75
CA GLU A 142 -19.03 2.97 7.43
C GLU A 142 -18.36 4.15 8.15
N ASP A 143 -18.70 5.39 7.77
CA ASP A 143 -18.01 6.58 8.28
C ASP A 143 -18.13 6.72 9.81
N HIS A 144 -19.28 6.34 10.35
CA HIS A 144 -19.54 6.37 11.78
C HIS A 144 -18.91 5.17 12.52
N GLU A 145 -18.52 4.13 11.79
CA GLU A 145 -17.91 2.89 12.29
C GLU A 145 -16.38 2.89 12.21
N MET A 146 -15.79 3.90 11.56
CA MET A 146 -14.33 4.05 11.49
C MET A 146 -13.72 4.20 12.89
N LEU A 147 -12.60 3.51 13.09
CA LEU A 147 -11.84 3.51 14.32
C LEU A 147 -10.62 4.43 14.21
N ASP A 148 -10.18 4.96 15.35
CA ASP A 148 -8.89 5.64 15.42
C ASP A 148 -7.79 4.57 15.38
N CYS A 149 -7.06 4.57 14.28
CA CYS A 149 -6.00 3.61 14.01
C CYS A 149 -4.67 4.34 13.97
N SER A 150 -3.63 3.67 14.45
CA SER A 150 -2.26 4.10 14.21
C SER A 150 -1.33 2.91 14.09
N PHE A 151 -0.26 3.10 13.35
CA PHE A 151 0.84 2.14 13.36
C PHE A 151 2.19 2.80 13.16
N GLN A 152 3.22 2.11 13.61
CA GLN A 152 4.61 2.38 13.32
C GLN A 152 5.20 1.17 12.58
N LEU A 153 5.62 1.37 11.33
CA LEU A 153 6.31 0.37 10.52
C LEU A 153 7.82 0.60 10.58
N CYS A 154 8.52 -0.32 11.23
CA CYS A 154 9.97 -0.31 11.35
C CYS A 154 10.61 -1.37 10.46
N LYS A 155 11.70 -0.99 9.79
CA LYS A 155 12.59 -1.92 9.10
C LYS A 155 13.88 -2.03 9.90
N ARG A 156 14.36 -3.25 10.13
CA ARG A 156 15.61 -3.48 10.90
C ARG A 156 16.76 -2.62 10.34
N GLY A 157 17.29 -1.71 11.16
CA GLY A 157 18.42 -0.84 10.82
C GLY A 157 18.05 0.37 9.93
N SER A 158 16.80 0.82 9.93
CA SER A 158 16.34 2.01 9.20
C SER A 158 15.29 2.76 10.02
N GLU A 159 14.97 3.98 9.61
CA GLU A 159 13.90 4.79 10.21
C GLU A 159 12.54 4.10 10.07
N CYS A 160 11.69 4.36 11.07
CA CYS A 160 10.32 3.86 11.09
C CYS A 160 9.38 4.92 10.53
N ILE A 161 8.25 4.47 9.98
CA ILE A 161 7.19 5.35 9.49
C ILE A 161 5.98 5.19 10.36
N CYS A 162 5.43 6.32 10.78
CA CYS A 162 4.23 6.38 11.57
C CYS A 162 3.09 6.94 10.71
N ASN A 163 1.91 6.36 10.86
CA ASN A 163 0.67 6.95 10.38
C ASN A 163 -0.41 6.78 11.45
N SER A 164 -1.25 7.79 11.62
CA SER A 164 -2.36 7.78 12.57
C SER A 164 -3.49 8.60 11.99
N ASP A 165 -4.68 8.00 11.92
CA ASP A 165 -5.88 8.65 11.45
C ASP A 165 -7.12 7.84 11.83
N ARG A 166 -8.29 8.48 11.80
CA ARG A 166 -9.57 7.77 11.92
C ARG A 166 -9.95 7.22 10.56
N HIS A 167 -9.86 5.90 10.38
CA HIS A 167 -9.89 5.34 9.03
C HIS A 167 -10.39 3.89 8.99
N TRP A 168 -11.14 3.53 7.93
CA TRP A 168 -11.52 2.14 7.66
C TRP A 168 -10.38 1.34 7.02
N TRP A 169 -9.50 2.00 6.27
CA TRP A 169 -8.29 1.41 5.66
C TRP A 169 -7.07 2.33 5.78
N LEU A 170 -6.37 2.33 6.91
CA LEU A 170 -5.20 3.17 7.14
C LEU A 170 -3.96 2.54 6.48
N THR A 171 -3.20 3.28 5.67
CA THR A 171 -2.04 2.70 4.96
C THR A 171 -0.83 3.63 4.95
N ALA A 172 0.36 3.06 4.74
CA ALA A 172 1.58 3.83 4.47
C ALA A 172 2.46 3.04 3.49
N PHE A 173 2.76 3.63 2.33
CA PHE A 173 3.57 3.01 1.29
C PHE A 173 4.79 3.87 0.93
N LEU A 174 5.97 3.31 1.16
CA LEU A 174 7.27 3.82 0.74
C LEU A 174 7.65 3.34 -0.65
N VAL A 175 7.70 4.24 -1.61
CA VAL A 175 8.08 3.92 -2.99
C VAL A 175 9.58 3.73 -3.14
N GLY A 176 9.99 2.71 -3.89
CA GLY A 176 11.40 2.45 -4.19
C GLY A 176 12.16 1.78 -3.04
N CYS A 177 11.49 1.48 -1.93
CA CYS A 177 12.05 0.71 -0.82
C CYS A 177 11.76 -0.78 -1.01
N PHE A 178 12.82 -1.59 -1.06
CA PHE A 178 12.71 -3.06 -1.05
C PHE A 178 12.87 -3.61 0.36
N SER A 179 11.92 -4.43 0.80
CA SER A 179 11.93 -5.09 2.08
C SER A 179 11.48 -6.55 1.96
N LYS A 180 11.96 -7.38 2.88
CA LYS A 180 11.38 -8.71 3.13
C LYS A 180 10.36 -8.55 4.26
N PRO A 181 9.15 -9.12 4.18
CA PRO A 181 8.15 -9.00 5.25
C PRO A 181 8.67 -9.39 6.64
N SER A 182 9.50 -10.42 6.70
CA SER A 182 10.15 -10.90 7.92
C SER A 182 11.16 -9.93 8.55
N ALA A 183 11.57 -8.88 7.83
CA ALA A 183 12.48 -7.85 8.30
C ALA A 183 11.75 -6.56 8.74
N LEU A 184 10.42 -6.57 8.65
CA LEU A 184 9.54 -5.50 9.04
C LEU A 184 8.83 -5.86 10.35
N THR A 185 8.70 -4.88 11.22
CA THR A 185 7.91 -4.93 12.44
C THR A 185 6.87 -3.82 12.37
N MET A 186 5.63 -4.13 12.71
CA MET A 186 4.55 -3.16 12.75
C MET A 186 4.01 -3.10 14.17
N GLU A 187 4.20 -1.98 14.85
CA GLU A 187 3.49 -1.69 16.10
C GLU A 187 2.16 -1.03 15.74
N SER A 188 1.05 -1.56 16.24
CA SER A 188 -0.30 -1.10 15.90
C SER A 188 -1.04 -0.71 17.16
N CYS A 189 -1.74 0.41 17.13
CA CYS A 189 -2.67 0.82 18.18
C CYS A 189 -4.05 1.15 17.59
N ILE A 190 -5.10 0.64 18.22
CA ILE A 190 -6.50 0.88 17.82
C ILE A 190 -7.30 1.31 19.04
N SER A 191 -8.07 2.40 18.90
CA SER A 191 -9.02 2.85 19.90
C SER A 191 -10.44 2.43 19.52
N PHE A 192 -11.15 1.85 20.48
CA PHE A 192 -12.50 1.33 20.30
C PHE A 192 -13.55 2.28 20.91
N PRO A 193 -14.79 2.29 20.39
CA PRO A 193 -15.84 3.19 20.87
C PRO A 193 -16.32 2.87 22.30
N ASN A 194 -16.12 1.63 22.76
CA ASN A 194 -16.51 1.19 24.10
C ASN A 194 -15.76 -0.07 24.52
N ARG A 195 -15.90 -0.40 25.80
CA ARG A 195 -15.26 -1.55 26.44
C ARG A 195 -15.69 -2.89 25.84
N GLU A 196 -16.95 -3.00 25.40
CA GLU A 196 -17.49 -4.24 24.82
C GLU A 196 -16.76 -4.61 23.53
N MET A 197 -16.63 -3.66 22.58
CA MET A 197 -15.92 -3.90 21.33
C MET A 197 -14.42 -4.13 21.56
N LEU A 198 -13.80 -3.39 22.49
CA LEU A 198 -12.41 -3.58 22.89
C LEU A 198 -12.18 -5.01 23.39
N CYS A 199 -12.99 -5.49 24.34
CA CYS A 199 -12.85 -6.82 24.89
C CYS A 199 -13.03 -7.88 23.81
N ALA A 200 -14.06 -7.75 22.96
CA ALA A 200 -14.28 -8.66 21.84
C ALA A 200 -13.08 -8.73 20.88
N PHE A 201 -12.49 -7.58 20.53
CA PHE A 201 -11.28 -7.54 19.72
C PHE A 201 -10.08 -8.18 20.40
N VAL A 202 -9.84 -7.89 21.69
CA VAL A 202 -8.74 -8.48 22.46
C VAL A 202 -8.88 -10.00 22.53
N ASP A 203 -10.08 -10.51 22.76
CA ASP A 203 -10.35 -11.95 22.76
C ASP A 203 -10.14 -12.56 21.36
N GLY A 204 -10.59 -11.87 20.31
CA GLY A 204 -10.29 -12.20 18.92
C GLY A 204 -8.80 -12.28 18.64
N LEU A 205 -8.01 -11.32 19.13
CA LEU A 205 -6.56 -11.26 18.94
C LEU A 205 -5.85 -12.40 19.67
N LYS A 206 -6.26 -12.72 20.91
CA LYS A 206 -5.74 -13.87 21.67
C LYS A 206 -5.98 -15.20 20.93
N ARG A 207 -7.15 -15.37 20.29
CA ARG A 207 -7.45 -16.57 19.47
C ARG A 207 -6.49 -16.76 18.29
N THR A 208 -5.85 -15.69 17.79
CA THR A 208 -4.81 -15.80 16.75
C THR A 208 -3.48 -16.38 17.26
N GLY A 209 -3.35 -16.58 18.58
CA GLY A 209 -2.14 -17.06 19.23
C GLY A 209 -1.18 -15.95 19.66
N TYR A 210 -1.63 -14.69 19.69
CA TYR A 210 -0.86 -13.59 20.27
C TYR A 210 -0.83 -13.72 21.80
N PRO A 211 0.37 -13.71 22.42
CA PRO A 211 0.49 -13.88 23.86
C PRO A 211 0.08 -12.60 24.60
N ASP A 212 -0.48 -12.77 25.80
CA ASP A 212 -1.02 -11.69 26.63
C ASP A 212 0.03 -10.64 27.04
N ASP A 213 1.29 -11.06 27.16
CA ASP A 213 2.43 -10.21 27.55
C ASP A 213 2.84 -9.21 26.45
N CYS A 214 2.41 -9.43 25.21
CA CYS A 214 2.69 -8.59 24.06
C CYS A 214 1.57 -7.57 23.76
N LEU A 215 0.53 -7.53 24.61
CA LEU A 215 -0.61 -6.63 24.48
C LEU A 215 -0.57 -5.54 25.55
N SER A 216 -0.70 -4.28 25.14
CA SER A 216 -0.85 -3.15 26.05
C SER A 216 -2.23 -2.54 25.88
N VAL A 217 -3.08 -2.66 26.90
CA VAL A 217 -4.42 -2.05 26.92
C VAL A 217 -4.39 -0.83 27.84
N ARG A 218 -4.76 0.34 27.30
CA ARG A 218 -4.84 1.61 28.04
C ARG A 218 -6.17 2.29 27.71
N GLY A 219 -7.07 2.40 28.69
CA GLY A 219 -8.40 2.95 28.47
C GLY A 219 -9.21 2.12 27.48
N LEU A 220 -9.54 2.71 26.32
CA LEU A 220 -10.22 2.05 25.20
C LEU A 220 -9.29 1.71 24.03
N THR A 221 -7.98 1.84 24.23
CA THR A 221 -6.96 1.62 23.21
C THR A 221 -6.19 0.33 23.51
N VAL A 222 -5.98 -0.49 22.50
CA VAL A 222 -5.06 -1.63 22.54
C VAL A 222 -3.90 -1.36 21.60
N CYS A 223 -2.68 -1.65 22.07
CA CYS A 223 -1.45 -1.59 21.31
C CYS A 223 -0.75 -2.95 21.34
N PHE A 224 -0.18 -3.38 20.22
CA PHE A 224 0.58 -4.62 20.13
C PHE A 224 1.59 -4.58 18.98
N VAL A 225 2.58 -5.47 19.02
CA VAL A 225 3.64 -5.53 18.02
C VAL A 225 3.47 -6.74 17.10
N PHE A 226 3.15 -6.49 15.84
CA PHE A 226 3.15 -7.49 14.79
C PHE A 226 4.56 -7.73 14.25
N HIS A 227 5.23 -8.78 14.75
CA HIS A 227 6.58 -9.13 14.32
C HIS A 227 6.61 -10.12 13.14
N ARG A 228 5.90 -11.25 13.24
CA ARG A 228 6.01 -12.33 12.25
C ARG A 228 4.68 -13.03 12.07
N ASP A 229 4.35 -13.26 10.81
CA ASP A 229 3.26 -14.17 10.44
C ASP A 229 3.72 -15.63 10.64
N SER A 230 2.92 -16.39 11.39
CA SER A 230 3.14 -17.82 11.68
C SER A 230 2.60 -18.73 10.57
N THR A 231 1.97 -18.16 9.54
CA THR A 231 1.31 -18.90 8.44
C THR A 231 2.30 -19.75 7.66
N ARG A 232 1.97 -21.05 7.57
CA ARG A 232 2.68 -22.01 6.72
C ARG A 232 2.11 -22.00 5.32
N TYR A 233 2.88 -21.47 4.37
CA TYR A 233 2.50 -21.44 2.96
C TYR A 233 2.83 -22.76 2.25
N ASN A 234 1.91 -23.23 1.39
CA ASN A 234 2.16 -24.35 0.49
C ASN A 234 3.30 -24.04 -0.52
N LEU A 235 3.85 -25.08 -1.16
CA LEU A 235 5.01 -24.96 -2.06
C LEU A 235 4.75 -23.98 -3.22
N MET A 236 3.57 -24.02 -3.82
CA MET A 236 3.19 -23.14 -4.93
C MET A 236 3.19 -21.67 -4.49
N THR A 237 2.58 -21.36 -3.34
CA THR A 237 2.54 -20.00 -2.79
C THR A 237 3.95 -19.52 -2.42
N ARG A 238 4.79 -20.39 -1.86
CA ARG A 238 6.21 -20.08 -1.58
C ARG A 238 6.99 -19.73 -2.85
N PHE A 239 6.76 -20.46 -3.94
CA PHE A 239 7.35 -20.17 -5.24
C PHE A 239 6.91 -18.79 -5.75
N TRP A 240 5.60 -18.52 -5.79
CA TRP A 240 5.08 -17.23 -6.25
C TRP A 240 5.55 -16.05 -5.38
N ARG A 241 5.59 -16.21 -4.05
CA ARG A 241 6.15 -15.20 -3.13
C ARG A 241 7.62 -14.91 -3.45
N SER A 242 8.43 -15.95 -3.66
CA SER A 242 9.86 -15.81 -3.96
C SER A 242 10.09 -15.15 -5.33
N PHE A 243 9.36 -15.60 -6.36
CA PHE A 243 9.42 -15.03 -7.70
C PHE A 243 9.00 -13.56 -7.72
N SER A 244 7.90 -13.22 -7.05
CA SER A 244 7.45 -11.84 -6.93
C SER A 244 8.42 -10.97 -6.15
N GLN A 245 9.02 -11.46 -5.06
CA GLN A 245 10.07 -10.71 -4.35
C GLN A 245 11.32 -10.48 -5.21
N TRP A 246 11.73 -11.46 -6.01
CA TRP A 246 12.83 -11.27 -6.96
C TRP A 246 12.50 -10.17 -7.98
N LYS A 247 11.29 -10.17 -8.56
CA LYS A 247 10.82 -9.12 -9.47
C LYS A 247 10.74 -7.76 -8.78
N ASN A 248 10.22 -7.71 -7.56
CA ASN A 248 10.11 -6.49 -6.76
C ASN A 248 11.48 -5.88 -6.53
N LYS A 249 12.47 -6.70 -6.13
CA LYS A 249 13.86 -6.25 -5.95
C LYS A 249 14.43 -5.68 -7.24
N LEU A 250 14.22 -6.35 -8.39
CA LEU A 250 14.67 -5.87 -9.69
C LEU A 250 14.01 -4.54 -10.06
N PHE A 251 12.69 -4.42 -9.89
CA PHE A 251 11.96 -3.20 -10.21
C PHE A 251 12.27 -2.04 -9.26
N CYS A 252 12.52 -2.28 -7.97
CA CYS A 252 13.03 -1.25 -7.07
C CYS A 252 14.39 -0.73 -7.55
N LYS A 253 15.33 -1.63 -7.90
CA LYS A 253 16.64 -1.22 -8.45
C LYS A 253 16.49 -0.42 -9.75
N LEU A 254 15.62 -0.87 -10.66
CA LEU A 254 15.35 -0.16 -11.91
C LEU A 254 14.74 1.23 -11.64
N TYR A 255 13.76 1.33 -10.75
CA TYR A 255 13.15 2.59 -10.35
C TYR A 255 14.20 3.56 -9.81
N LEU A 256 15.04 3.12 -8.87
CA LEU A 256 16.12 3.92 -8.30
C LEU A 256 17.16 4.32 -9.35
N TRP A 257 17.47 3.44 -10.29
CA TRP A 257 18.40 3.75 -11.39
C TRP A 257 17.83 4.79 -12.37
N VAL A 258 16.55 4.68 -12.75
CA VAL A 258 15.87 5.65 -13.63
C VAL A 258 15.78 7.00 -12.94
N THR A 259 15.42 7.01 -11.66
CA THR A 259 15.19 8.20 -10.84
C THR A 259 16.45 8.70 -10.10
N ARG A 260 17.62 8.16 -10.43
CA ARG A 260 18.92 8.51 -9.84
C ARG A 260 19.26 10.00 -9.75
N PRO A 261 18.76 10.91 -10.63
CA PRO A 261 19.06 12.33 -10.48
C PRO A 261 18.49 12.97 -9.21
N PHE A 262 17.61 12.26 -8.49
CA PHE A 262 16.90 12.77 -7.32
C PHE A 262 17.06 11.84 -6.11
N PHE A 263 17.08 12.46 -4.93
CA PHE A 263 17.17 11.76 -3.64
C PHE A 263 15.79 11.61 -3.00
N CYS A 264 15.03 12.69 -2.91
CA CYS A 264 13.72 12.71 -2.27
C CYS A 264 12.64 12.00 -3.08
N THR A 265 11.65 11.43 -2.41
CA THR A 265 10.61 10.58 -3.02
C THR A 265 9.73 11.37 -3.99
N GLU A 266 9.33 12.58 -3.60
CA GLU A 266 8.51 13.50 -4.36
C GLU A 266 9.10 13.79 -5.74
N ASP A 267 10.39 14.14 -5.78
CA ASP A 267 11.11 14.44 -7.00
C ASP A 267 11.23 13.22 -7.91
N ARG A 268 11.49 12.05 -7.34
CA ARG A 268 11.58 10.80 -8.10
C ARG A 268 10.25 10.44 -8.77
N ILE A 269 9.14 10.71 -8.08
CA ILE A 269 7.80 10.40 -8.57
C ILE A 269 7.34 11.41 -9.61
N LEU A 270 7.56 12.71 -9.38
CA LEU A 270 7.33 13.75 -10.39
C LEU A 270 8.18 13.53 -11.63
N TYR A 271 9.44 13.10 -11.45
CA TYR A 271 10.29 12.72 -12.56
C TYR A 271 9.70 11.54 -13.33
N LEU A 272 9.22 10.50 -12.64
CA LEU A 272 8.55 9.38 -13.29
C LEU A 272 7.28 9.82 -14.02
N TYR A 273 6.51 10.76 -13.47
CA TYR A 273 5.33 11.33 -14.10
C TYR A 273 5.64 12.03 -15.42
N TYR A 274 6.61 12.96 -15.45
CA TYR A 274 6.97 13.69 -16.67
C TYR A 274 7.76 12.85 -17.68
N TYR A 275 8.59 11.93 -17.19
CA TYR A 275 9.49 11.14 -18.02
C TYR A 275 8.84 9.88 -18.58
N LEU A 276 8.06 9.16 -17.77
CA LEU A 276 7.40 7.90 -18.12
C LEU A 276 5.97 7.82 -17.54
N PRO A 277 4.99 8.58 -18.08
CA PRO A 277 3.62 8.64 -17.55
C PRO A 277 2.92 7.29 -17.45
N ALA A 278 3.27 6.33 -18.31
CA ALA A 278 2.75 4.97 -18.25
C ALA A 278 3.26 4.19 -17.02
N ALA A 279 4.53 4.36 -16.66
CA ALA A 279 5.11 3.75 -15.47
C ALA A 279 4.54 4.39 -14.20
N PHE A 280 4.37 5.71 -14.18
CA PHE A 280 3.71 6.44 -13.11
C PHE A 280 2.28 5.93 -12.86
N ARG A 281 1.46 5.82 -13.92
CA ARG A 281 0.10 5.25 -13.79
C ARG A 281 0.10 3.81 -13.29
N LYS A 282 1.13 3.02 -13.60
CA LYS A 282 1.27 1.64 -13.12
C LYS A 282 1.69 1.60 -11.64
N LEU A 283 2.48 2.57 -11.19
CA LEU A 283 2.90 2.71 -9.78
C LEU A 283 1.68 2.93 -8.86
N LEU A 284 0.79 3.85 -9.23
CA LEU A 284 -0.38 4.21 -8.42
C LEU A 284 -1.53 3.22 -8.53
N ARG A 285 -1.50 2.35 -9.54
CA ARG A 285 -2.39 1.21 -9.64
C ARG A 285 -1.79 0.05 -8.85
N LEU A 286 -1.89 0.08 -7.51
CA LEU A 286 -1.89 -1.19 -6.75
C LEU A 286 -2.92 -2.09 -7.45
N ARG A 287 -2.47 -3.25 -7.94
CA ARG A 287 -3.24 -4.06 -8.90
C ARG A 287 -4.51 -4.58 -8.24
N ARG A 288 -5.59 -3.81 -8.39
CA ARG A 288 -6.93 -4.14 -7.87
C ARG A 288 -7.47 -5.38 -8.57
N PHE A 289 -8.09 -6.27 -7.79
CA PHE A 289 -8.82 -7.42 -8.31
C PHE A 289 -10.03 -7.04 -9.16
N HIS A 290 -10.55 -5.81 -9.01
CA HIS A 290 -11.74 -5.35 -9.73
C HIS A 290 -11.42 -4.21 -10.73
N LYS A 291 -11.43 -4.52 -12.04
CA LYS A 291 -11.14 -3.58 -13.14
C LYS A 291 -12.21 -2.49 -13.35
N ARG A 292 -13.38 -2.57 -12.71
CA ARG A 292 -14.57 -1.76 -13.07
C ARG A 292 -14.70 -0.43 -12.31
N CYS A 293 -13.98 -0.20 -11.20
CA CYS A 293 -14.23 0.97 -10.34
C CYS A 293 -13.79 2.33 -10.96
N HIS A 294 -12.80 2.35 -11.86
CA HIS A 294 -12.29 3.62 -12.42
C HIS A 294 -13.10 4.19 -13.60
N ARG A 295 -13.85 3.38 -14.35
CA ARG A 295 -14.56 3.88 -15.55
C ARG A 295 -15.62 4.93 -15.22
N ARG A 296 -16.16 4.94 -13.99
CA ARG A 296 -17.16 5.93 -13.55
C ARG A 296 -16.54 7.20 -12.94
N TYR A 297 -15.38 7.10 -12.28
CA TYR A 297 -14.77 8.27 -11.60
C TYR A 297 -13.96 9.14 -12.57
N SER A 298 -13.23 8.56 -13.53
CA SER A 298 -12.44 9.35 -14.50
C SER A 298 -13.29 10.13 -15.51
N ARG A 299 -14.60 9.88 -15.59
CA ARG A 299 -15.50 10.65 -16.46
C ARG A 299 -16.05 11.91 -15.80
N ARG A 300 -15.95 12.05 -14.48
CA ARG A 300 -16.53 13.19 -13.73
C ARG A 300 -15.55 14.32 -13.44
N HIS A 301 -14.25 14.12 -13.64
CA HIS A 301 -13.20 15.11 -13.32
C HIS A 301 -12.32 15.51 -14.53
N TRP A 302 -12.72 15.11 -15.74
CA TRP A 302 -12.06 15.49 -17.00
C TRP A 302 -13.06 16.13 -17.99
N GLN A 303 -14.07 16.81 -17.45
CA GLN A 303 -14.86 17.83 -18.15
C GLN A 303 -14.60 19.15 -17.42
#